data_AF-A0A6S7LDT4-F1
#
_entry.id   AF-A0A6S7LDT4-F1
#
_cell.length_a   1.000
_cell.length_b   1.000
_cell.length_c   1.000
_cell.angle_alpha   90.00
_cell.angle_beta   90.00
_cell.angle_gamma   90.00
#
_symmetry.space_group_name_H-M   'P 1'
#
loop_
_entity.id
_entity.type
_entity.pdbx_description
1 polymer ?
#
loop_
_entity_poly.entity_id
_entity_poly.type
_entity_poly.pdbx_seq_one_letter_code
_entity_poly.pdbx_strand_id
1 'polypeptide(L)'
;MINIQHFILQYFSQKNIEYDPAYVFRDCQETVRKVHRSGQIGSSVEKDIGRYLHPNPELREFLQSLIECGKQTFLITNSDFNFV
;
A
#
# COMPACT_ATOMS: atom_id res chain seq x y z
N MET A 1 6.56 5.73 4.62
CA MET A 1 7.69 6.07 3.74
C MET A 1 8.78 6.85 4.45
N ILE A 2 8.44 7.90 5.23
CA ILE A 2 9.38 8.73 6.01
C ILE A 2 10.24 7.89 6.97
N ASN A 3 9.67 6.88 7.64
CA ASN A 3 10.39 6.07 8.63
C ASN A 3 11.53 5.25 8.02
N ILE A 4 11.35 4.66 6.82
CA ILE A 4 12.40 3.83 6.18
C ILE A 4 13.60 4.70 5.78
N GLN A 5 13.34 5.87 5.19
CA GLN A 5 14.40 6.81 4.83
C GLN A 5 15.17 7.26 6.06
N HIS A 6 14.48 7.61 7.15
CA HIS A 6 15.11 8.02 8.40
C HIS A 6 16.06 6.93 8.94
N PHE A 7 15.63 5.67 8.99
CA PHE A 7 16.46 4.58 9.50
C PHE A 7 17.70 4.32 8.63
N ILE A 8 17.58 4.43 7.31
CA ILE A 8 18.73 4.26 6.40
C ILE A 8 19.75 5.38 6.60
N LEU A 9 19.31 6.63 6.67
CA LEU A 9 20.18 7.78 6.89
C LEU A 9 20.88 7.71 8.24
N GLN A 10 20.16 7.32 9.29
CA GLN A 10 20.72 7.09 10.62
C GLN A 10 21.78 5.98 10.58
N TYR A 11 21.50 4.87 9.91
CA TYR A 11 22.45 3.76 9.78
C TYR A 11 23.73 4.19 9.06
N PHE A 12 23.62 4.92 7.94
CA PHE A 12 24.79 5.42 7.23
C PHE A 12 25.61 6.39 8.08
N SER A 13 24.95 7.31 8.79
CA SER A 13 25.63 8.22 9.71
C SER A 13 26.38 7.49 10.82
N GLN A 14 25.74 6.50 11.47
CA GLN A 14 26.37 5.71 12.53
C GLN A 14 27.55 4.85 12.05
N LYS A 15 27.58 4.50 10.76
CA LYS A 15 28.62 3.66 10.15
C LYS A 15 29.66 4.46 9.37
N ASN A 16 29.58 5.79 9.36
CA ASN A 16 30.43 6.66 8.53
C ASN A 16 30.44 6.24 7.05
N ILE A 17 29.29 5.81 6.54
CA ILE A 17 29.10 5.52 5.11
C ILE A 17 28.76 6.84 4.43
N GLU A 18 29.48 7.18 3.37
CA GLU A 18 29.19 8.36 2.56
C GLU A 18 27.96 8.11 1.67
N TYR A 19 27.06 9.08 1.59
CA TYR A 19 25.84 8.97 0.79
C TYR A 19 25.35 10.35 0.34
N ASP A 20 24.60 10.37 -0.76
CA ASP A 20 23.80 11.53 -1.16
C ASP A 20 22.34 11.31 -0.74
N PRO A 21 21.77 12.19 0.11
CA PRO A 21 20.38 12.09 0.55
C PRO A 21 19.36 12.00 -0.60
N ALA A 22 19.63 12.64 -1.75
CA ALA A 22 18.74 12.64 -2.90
C ALA A 22 18.67 11.26 -3.58
N TYR A 23 19.79 10.54 -3.67
CA TYR A 23 19.80 9.18 -4.20
C TYR A 23 19.11 8.21 -3.25
N VAL A 24 19.35 8.31 -1.95
CA VAL A 24 18.65 7.48 -0.94
C VAL A 24 17.14 7.70 -1.01
N PHE A 25 16.70 8.96 -1.16
CA PHE A 25 15.29 9.28 -1.34
C PHE A 25 14.70 8.62 -2.59
N ARG A 26 15.38 8.75 -3.74
CA ARG A 26 14.95 8.20 -5.02
C ARG A 26 14.86 6.68 -4.96
N ASP A 27 15.87 6.01 -4.41
CA ASP A 27 15.90 4.55 -4.30
C ASP A 27 14.79 4.02 -3.41
N CYS A 28 14.49 4.71 -2.30
CA CYS A 28 13.36 4.38 -1.44
C CYS A 28 12.03 4.50 -2.19
N GLN A 29 11.83 5.59 -2.95
CA GLN A 29 10.60 5.77 -3.74
C GLN A 29 10.46 4.70 -4.82
N GLU A 30 11.52 4.42 -5.56
CA GLU A 30 11.50 3.44 -6.64
C GLU A 30 11.28 2.02 -6.11
N THR A 31 11.87 1.68 -4.96
CA THR A 31 11.68 0.37 -4.33
C THR A 31 10.22 0.18 -3.91
N VAL A 32 9.61 1.17 -3.28
CA VAL A 32 8.18 1.11 -2.92
C VAL A 32 7.32 0.92 -4.18
N ARG A 33 7.55 1.73 -5.22
CA ARG A 33 6.82 1.61 -6.50
C ARG A 33 6.98 0.22 -7.12
N LYS A 34 8.19 -0.34 -7.12
CA LYS A 34 8.47 -1.67 -7.67
C LYS A 34 7.73 -2.77 -6.92
N VAL A 35 7.72 -2.73 -5.58
CA VAL A 35 7.05 -3.75 -4.77
C VAL A 35 5.52 -3.67 -4.90
N HIS A 36 4.96 -2.48 -5.10
CA HIS A 36 3.54 -2.34 -5.46
C HIS A 36 3.23 -2.90 -6.85
N ARG A 37 4.04 -2.56 -7.87
CA ARG A 37 3.79 -2.99 -9.26
C ARG A 37 4.16 -4.45 -9.55
N SER A 38 4.99 -5.08 -8.72
CA SER A 38 5.39 -6.47 -8.91
C SER A 38 4.27 -7.46 -8.60
N GLY A 39 3.14 -7.00 -8.04
CA GLY A 39 2.06 -7.86 -7.57
C GLY A 39 2.37 -8.59 -6.26
N GLN A 40 3.60 -8.47 -5.74
CA GLN A 40 4.03 -9.20 -4.55
C GLN A 40 3.23 -8.80 -3.30
N ILE A 41 2.87 -7.51 -3.17
CA ILE A 41 1.99 -7.08 -2.07
C ILE A 41 0.63 -7.76 -2.19
N GLY A 42 0.04 -7.76 -3.38
CA GLY A 42 -1.26 -8.39 -3.62
C GLY A 42 -1.23 -9.87 -3.27
N SER A 43 -0.26 -10.61 -3.81
CA SER A 43 -0.09 -12.03 -3.51
C SER A 43 0.20 -12.33 -2.04
N SER A 44 0.89 -11.44 -1.33
CA SER A 44 1.11 -11.57 0.12
C SER A 44 -0.17 -11.36 0.92
N VAL A 45 -1.02 -10.42 0.50
CA VAL A 45 -2.33 -10.19 1.12
C VAL A 45 -3.27 -11.36 0.85
N GLU A 46 -3.35 -11.85 -0.37
CA GLU A 46 -4.20 -12.99 -0.76
C GLU A 46 -3.90 -14.26 0.05
N LYS A 47 -2.63 -14.50 0.38
CA LYS A 47 -2.21 -15.67 1.18
C LYS A 47 -2.71 -15.62 2.63
N ASP A 48 -2.99 -14.44 3.17
CA ASP A 48 -3.42 -14.25 4.56
C ASP A 48 -4.30 -13.01 4.68
N ILE A 49 -5.46 -13.04 4.03
CA ILE A 49 -6.36 -11.88 3.97
C ILE A 49 -6.78 -11.44 5.37
N GLY A 50 -7.04 -12.39 6.28
CA GLY A 50 -7.50 -12.09 7.64
C GLY A 50 -6.51 -11.30 8.49
N ARG A 51 -5.21 -11.39 8.17
CA ARG A 51 -4.16 -10.58 8.82
C ARG A 51 -4.16 -9.12 8.36
N TYR A 52 -4.51 -8.85 7.11
CA TYR A 52 -4.35 -7.52 6.50
C TYR A 52 -5.68 -6.79 6.28
N LEU A 53 -6.79 -7.53 6.19
CA LEU A 53 -8.12 -6.99 5.94
C LEU A 53 -9.04 -7.37 7.10
N HIS A 54 -9.51 -6.35 7.81
CA HIS A 54 -10.54 -6.51 8.82
C HIS A 54 -11.92 -6.39 8.16
N PRO A 55 -12.80 -7.41 8.29
CA PRO A 55 -14.15 -7.33 7.75
C PRO A 55 -14.93 -6.24 8.47
N ASN A 56 -15.65 -5.41 7.71
CA ASN A 56 -16.63 -4.47 8.25
C ASN A 56 -18.04 -5.03 8.00
N PRO A 57 -18.74 -5.53 9.02
CA PRO A 57 -20.07 -6.13 8.85
C PRO A 57 -21.11 -5.12 8.33
N GLU A 58 -20.99 -3.85 8.69
CA GLU A 58 -21.94 -2.79 8.33
C GLU A 58 -21.78 -2.30 6.89
N LEU A 59 -20.61 -2.54 6.27
CA LEU A 59 -20.31 -2.03 4.93
C LEU A 59 -21.30 -2.55 3.88
N ARG A 60 -21.69 -3.83 3.99
CA ARG A 60 -22.67 -4.44 3.08
C ARG A 60 -24.03 -3.77 3.21
N GLU A 61 -24.51 -3.60 4.43
CA GLU A 61 -25.83 -2.99 4.72
C GLU A 61 -25.86 -1.54 4.24
N PHE A 62 -24.78 -0.78 4.48
CA PHE A 62 -24.65 0.58 3.98
C PHE A 62 -24.71 0.65 2.45
N LEU A 63 -23.90 -0.15 1.73
CA LEU A 63 -23.91 -0.16 0.27
C LEU A 63 -25.28 -0.57 -0.30
N GLN A 64 -25.97 -1.52 0.35
CA GLN A 64 -27.31 -1.94 -0.02
C GLN A 64 -28.33 -0.80 0.14
N SER A 65 -28.27 -0.04 1.24
CA SER A 65 -29.16 1.10 1.47
C SER A 65 -29.04 2.20 0.40
N LEU A 66 -27.83 2.41 -0.13
CA LEU A 66 -27.59 3.37 -1.22
C LEU A 66 -28.30 2.93 -2.50
N ILE A 67 -28.23 1.64 -2.83
CA ILE A 67 -28.87 1.05 -4.01
C ILE A 67 -30.40 1.14 -3.88
N GLU A 68 -30.95 0.81 -2.70
CA GLU A 68 -32.39 0.89 -2.43
C GLU A 68 -32.94 2.32 -2.53
N CYS A 69 -32.11 3.31 -2.19
CA CYS A 69 -32.42 4.73 -2.38
C CYS A 69 -32.23 5.22 -3.83
N GLY A 70 -32.01 4.32 -4.78
CA GLY A 70 -31.85 4.63 -6.21
C GLY A 70 -30.51 5.26 -6.59
N LYS A 71 -29.49 5.19 -5.73
CA LYS A 71 -28.15 5.71 -6.05
C LYS A 71 -27.39 4.71 -6.91
N GLN A 72 -26.68 5.23 -7.91
CA GLN A 72 -25.73 4.46 -8.69
C GLN A 72 -24.36 4.51 -8.00
N THR A 73 -23.77 3.35 -7.76
CA THR A 73 -22.45 3.20 -7.14
C THR A 73 -21.48 2.59 -8.14
N PHE A 74 -20.20 2.98 -8.06
CA PHE A 74 -19.11 2.42 -8.85
C PHE A 74 -17.84 2.38 -8.01
N LEU A 75 -16.92 1.48 -8.35
CA LEU A 75 -15.64 1.33 -7.68
C LEU A 75 -14.53 1.89 -8.57
N ILE A 76 -13.71 2.80 -8.02
CA ILE A 76 -12.44 3.23 -8.62
C ILE A 76 -11.33 2.76 -7.69
N THR A 77 -10.38 2.04 -8.26
CA THR A 77 -9.22 1.51 -7.54
C THR A 77 -7.95 1.66 -8.38
N ASN A 78 -6.83 1.88 -7.71
CA ASN A 78 -5.50 1.89 -8.33
C ASN A 78 -4.87 0.49 -8.39
N SER A 79 -5.58 -0.52 -7.90
CA SER A 79 -5.16 -1.92 -7.97
C SER A 79 -5.54 -2.54 -9.31
N ASP A 80 -4.77 -3.54 -9.74
CA ASP A 80 -5.09 -4.34 -10.91
C ASP A 80 -6.40 -5.11 -10.73
N PHE A 81 -7.11 -5.34 -11.83
CA PHE A 81 -8.42 -6.02 -11.83
C PHE A 81 -8.37 -7.43 -11.20
N ASN A 82 -7.29 -8.19 -11.42
CA ASN A 82 -7.17 -9.53 -10.86
C ASN A 82 -7.05 -9.59 -9.34
N PHE A 83 -6.66 -8.48 -8.71
CA PHE A 83 -6.53 -8.37 -7.25
C PHE A 83 -7.86 -7.95 -6.57
N VAL A 84 -8.79 -7.39 -7.33
CA VAL A 84 -10.05 -6.78 -6.85
C VAL A 84 -11.19 -7.77 -6.99
#